data_AF-A0A975NH85-F1
#
_entry.id   AF-A0A975NH85-F1
#
_cell.length_a   1.000
_cell.length_b   1.000
_cell.length_c   1.000
_cell.angle_alpha   90.00
_cell.angle_beta   90.00
_cell.angle_gamma   90.00
#
_symmetry.space_group_name_H-M   'P 1'
#
loop_
_entity.id
_entity.type
_entity.pdbx_description
1 polymer ?
#
loop_
_entity_poly.entity_id
_entity_poly.type
_entity_poly.pdbx_seq_one_letter_code
_entity_poly.pdbx_strand_id
1 'polypeptide(L)' 'MNAFTFGTSIRKSFGVASSEPKPEASSVDMAWLVLEAANDLGDEAAIAACRRVIDASLNGTPAPPSDVHLIAEYFR' A
#
# COMPACT_ATOMS: atom_id res chain seq x y z
N MET A 1 -20.45 17.43 11.20
CA MET A 1 -19.04 17.48 10.77
C MET A 1 -18.34 16.24 11.28
N ASN A 2 -17.89 15.34 10.40
CA ASN A 2 -17.21 14.11 10.83
C ASN A 2 -15.72 14.29 10.57
N ALA A 3 -14.99 14.66 11.63
CA ALA A 3 -13.54 14.77 11.61
C ALA A 3 -12.92 13.37 11.67
N PHE A 4 -12.58 12.82 10.51
CA PHE A 4 -11.62 11.73 10.46
C PHE A 4 -10.23 12.35 10.63
N THR A 5 -9.82 12.47 11.88
CA THR A 5 -8.44 12.79 12.24
C THR A 5 -7.57 11.65 11.73
N PHE A 6 -6.99 11.85 10.54
CA PHE A 6 -5.94 11.00 9.99
C PHE A 6 -4.70 11.22 10.86
N GLY A 7 -4.60 10.42 11.91
CA GLY A 7 -3.47 10.41 12.82
C GLY A 7 -2.21 10.00 12.06
N THR A 8 -1.33 10.96 11.84
CA THR A 8 0.06 10.78 11.43
C THR A 8 0.83 10.03 12.52
N SER A 9 0.64 8.72 12.64
CA SER A 9 1.42 7.92 13.58
C SER A 9 1.53 6.45 13.20
N ILE A 10 2.12 6.16 12.04
CA ILE A 10 2.93 4.94 11.87
C ILE A 10 4.17 5.29 11.03
N ARG A 11 5.05 6.14 11.58
CA ARG A 11 6.47 6.16 11.19
C ARG A 11 7.26 5.27 12.14
N LYS A 12 6.85 4.00 12.25
CA LYS A 12 7.58 2.99 13.00
C LYS A 12 8.18 2.03 11.99
N SER A 13 9.49 2.13 11.83
CA SER A 13 10.34 1.15 11.15
C SER A 13 10.00 -0.28 11.59
N PHE A 14 9.13 -0.95 10.85
CA PHE A 14 9.12 -2.40 10.69
C PHE A 14 9.73 -2.60 9.31
N GLY A 15 11.03 -2.71 9.17
CA GLY A 15 11.87 -3.69 9.80
C GLY A 15 12.60 -4.33 8.63
N VAL A 16 13.92 -4.15 8.58
CA VAL A 16 14.82 -4.84 7.68
C VAL A 16 14.52 -6.34 7.71
N ALA A 17 13.81 -6.85 6.71
CA ALA A 17 13.78 -8.26 6.41
C ALA A 17 14.79 -8.48 5.28
N SER A 18 16.03 -8.80 5.64
CA SER A 18 16.92 -9.48 4.71
C SER A 18 16.27 -10.80 4.34
N SER A 19 15.63 -10.91 3.17
CA SER A 19 15.32 -12.18 2.49
C SER A 19 14.89 -11.90 1.05
N GLU A 20 15.90 -11.77 0.17
CA GLU A 20 15.79 -11.82 -1.30
C GLU A 20 14.94 -10.70 -1.96
N PRO A 21 15.26 -10.26 -3.19
CA PRO A 21 14.38 -9.37 -3.96
C PRO A 21 13.15 -10.16 -4.41
N LYS A 22 12.23 -10.44 -3.47
CA LYS A 22 10.91 -10.94 -3.80
C LYS A 22 10.10 -9.76 -4.34
N PRO A 23 9.52 -9.85 -5.54
CA PRO A 23 8.73 -8.75 -6.14
C PRO A 23 7.59 -8.24 -5.24
N GLU A 24 7.16 -9.09 -4.30
CA GLU A 24 6.18 -8.79 -3.24
C GLU A 24 6.61 -7.61 -2.35
N ALA A 25 7.88 -7.54 -1.93
CA ALA A 25 8.37 -6.47 -1.04
C ALA A 25 8.30 -5.09 -1.73
N SER A 26 8.65 -5.06 -3.02
CA SER A 26 8.54 -3.85 -3.84
C SER A 26 7.10 -3.41 -4.06
N SER A 27 6.15 -4.36 -4.18
CA SER A 27 4.74 -4.04 -4.37
C SER A 27 4.09 -3.42 -3.13
N VAL A 28 4.50 -3.85 -1.94
CA VAL A 28 3.99 -3.31 -0.66
C VAL A 28 4.55 -1.93 -0.41
N ASP A 29 5.85 -1.72 -0.62
CA ASP A 29 6.47 -0.39 -0.51
C ASP A 29 5.80 0.62 -1.47
N MET A 30 5.52 0.21 -2.70
CA MET A 30 4.76 1.01 -3.66
C MET A 30 3.31 1.25 -3.20
N ALA A 31 2.65 0.25 -2.62
CA ALA A 31 1.28 0.39 -2.11
C ALA A 31 1.18 1.47 -1.01
N TRP A 32 2.20 1.61 -0.15
CA TRP A 32 2.22 2.69 0.86
C TRP A 32 2.37 4.07 0.22
N LEU A 33 3.23 4.21 -0.79
CA LEU A 33 3.41 5.48 -1.52
C LEU A 33 2.17 5.87 -2.33
N VAL A 34 1.59 4.91 -3.05
CA VAL A 34 0.36 5.12 -3.83
C VAL A 34 -0.80 5.43 -2.89
N LEU A 35 -0.90 4.76 -1.74
CA LEU A 35 -1.94 5.05 -0.76
C LEU A 35 -1.88 6.51 -0.29
N GLU A 36 -0.70 7.05 -0.02
CA GLU A 36 -0.54 8.46 0.36
C GLU A 36 -1.00 9.39 -0.78
N ALA A 37 -0.51 9.16 -2.01
CA ALA A 37 -0.89 9.97 -3.17
C ALA A 37 -2.39 9.87 -3.51
N ALA A 38 -2.99 8.69 -3.36
CA ALA A 38 -4.41 8.45 -3.60
C ALA A 38 -5.27 9.11 -2.52
N ASN A 39 -4.82 9.15 -1.25
CA ASN A 39 -5.50 9.91 -0.20
C ASN A 39 -5.45 11.42 -0.46
N ASP A 40 -4.32 11.94 -0.95
CA ASP A 40 -4.19 13.36 -1.31
C ASP A 40 -5.10 13.75 -2.49
N LEU A 41 -5.27 12.85 -3.46
CA LEU A 41 -6.13 13.04 -4.63
C LEU A 41 -7.61 12.75 -4.36
N GLY A 42 -7.92 11.93 -3.35
CA GLY A 42 -9.25 11.39 -3.07
C GLY A 42 -9.66 10.23 -3.99
N ASP A 43 -8.70 9.46 -4.50
CA ASP A 43 -8.96 8.27 -5.34
C ASP A 43 -9.26 7.03 -4.47
N GLU A 44 -10.53 6.88 -4.11
CA GLU A 44 -11.05 5.76 -3.33
C GLU A 44 -10.78 4.38 -3.96
N ALA A 45 -10.68 4.29 -5.29
CA ALA A 45 -10.43 3.02 -5.98
C ALA A 45 -8.97 2.57 -5.77
N ALA A 46 -8.02 3.50 -5.91
CA ALA A 46 -6.61 3.26 -5.64
C ALA A 46 -6.36 3.01 -4.14
N ILE A 47 -7.03 3.75 -3.24
CA ILE A 47 -6.96 3.52 -1.78
C ILE A 47 -7.40 2.09 -1.42
N ALA A 48 -8.51 1.62 -2.01
CA ALA A 48 -9.02 0.27 -1.77
C ALA A 48 -8.04 -0.81 -2.28
N ALA A 49 -7.47 -0.61 -3.47
CA ALA A 49 -6.46 -1.52 -4.03
C ALA A 49 -5.20 -1.58 -3.14
N CYS A 50 -4.67 -0.44 -2.72
CA CYS A 50 -3.50 -0.38 -1.84
C CYS A 50 -3.74 -1.09 -0.50
N ARG A 51 -4.90 -0.87 0.12
CA ARG A 51 -5.27 -1.56 1.36
C ARG A 51 -5.34 -3.07 1.18
N ARG A 52 -5.86 -3.57 0.04
CA ARG A 52 -5.88 -5.01 -0.25
C ARG A 52 -4.48 -5.61 -0.42
N VAL A 53 -3.56 -4.91 -1.09
CA VAL A 53 -2.18 -5.38 -1.25
C VAL A 53 -1.43 -5.40 0.09
N ILE A 54 -1.58 -4.35 0.90
CA ILE A 54 -0.98 -4.27 2.23
C ILE A 54 -1.57 -5.35 3.15
N ASP A 55 -2.89 -5.49 3.19
CA ASP A 55 -3.56 -6.52 3.99
C ASP A 55 -3.14 -7.94 3.59
N ALA A 56 -3.05 -8.21 2.29
CA ALA A 56 -2.58 -9.50 1.79
C ALA A 56 -1.16 -9.81 2.29
N SER A 57 -0.24 -8.83 2.19
CA SER A 57 1.12 -8.96 2.69
C SER A 57 1.19 -9.18 4.21
N LEU A 58 0.41 -8.43 4.99
CA LEU A 58 0.34 -8.57 6.45
C LEU A 58 -0.21 -9.94 6.87
N ASN A 59 -1.15 -10.48 6.10
CA ASN A 59 -1.73 -11.81 6.31
C ASN A 59 -0.85 -12.94 5.75
N GLY A 60 0.28 -12.63 5.08
CA GLY A 60 1.14 -13.62 4.43
C GLY A 60 0.47 -14.31 3.22
N THR A 61 -0.56 -13.68 2.66
CA THR A 61 -1.29 -14.14 1.48
C THR A 61 -0.86 -13.39 0.22
N PRO A 62 -0.94 -14.00 -0.96
CA PRO A 62 -0.60 -13.30 -2.21
C PRO A 62 -1.62 -12.19 -2.50
N ALA A 63 -1.10 -11.02 -2.84
CA ALA A 63 -1.94 -9.88 -3.23
C ALA A 63 -2.62 -10.14 -4.58
N PRO A 64 -3.83 -9.58 -4.81
CA PRO A 64 -4.50 -9.74 -6.10
C PRO A 64 -3.67 -9.11 -7.22
N PRO A 65 -3.36 -9.83 -8.31
CA PRO A 65 -2.48 -9.31 -9.37
C PRO A 65 -3.04 -8.06 -10.05
N SER A 66 -4.37 -7.93 -10.12
CA SER A 66 -5.04 -6.72 -10.62
C SER A 66 -4.78 -5.50 -9.75
N ASP A 67 -4.77 -5.67 -8.42
CA ASP A 67 -4.49 -4.57 -7.49
C ASP A 67 -3.00 -4.20 -7.53
N VAL A 68 -2.11 -5.20 -7.61
CA VAL A 68 -0.66 -4.96 -7.77
C VAL A 68 -0.35 -4.22 -9.07
N HIS A 69 -1.01 -4.59 -10.18
CA HIS A 69 -0.82 -3.92 -11.46
C HIS A 69 -1.34 -2.47 -11.44
N LEU A 70 -2.48 -2.23 -10.80
CA LEU A 70 -3.03 -0.87 -10.63
C LEU A 70 -2.05 0.02 -9.87
N ILE A 71 -1.47 -0.47 -8.77
CA ILE A 71 -0.48 0.25 -7.97
C ILE A 71 0.82 0.47 -8.78
N ALA A 72 1.25 -0.52 -9.56
CA ALA A 72 2.45 -0.41 -10.39
C ALA A 72 2.32 0.64 -11.50
N GLU A 73 1.12 0.80 -12.07
CA GLU A 73 0.85 1.77 -13.13
C GLU A 73 0.40 3.15 -12.58
N TYR A 74 0.12 3.29 -11.28
CA TYR A 74 -0.43 4.53 -10.72
C TYR A 74 0.48 5.76 -10.88
N PHE A 75 1.80 5.56 -10.82
CA PHE A 75 2.80 6.63 -10.99
C PHE A 75 3.48 6.63 -12.37
N ARG A 76 2.98 5.81 -13.32
CA ARG A 76 3.56 5.66 -14.66
C ARG A 76 2.94 6.65 -15.65
#